data_AF-A0A5C5RGL8-F1
#
_entry.id   AF-A0A5C5RGL8-F1
#
_cell.length_a   1.000
_cell.length_b   1.000
_cell.length_c   1.000
_cell.angle_alpha   90.00
_cell.angle_beta   90.00
_cell.angle_gamma   90.00
#
_symmetry.space_group_name_H-M   'P 1'
#
loop_
_entity.id
_entity.type
_entity.pdbx_description
1 polymer ?
#
loop_
_entity_poly.entity_id
_entity_poly.type
_entity_poly.pdbx_seq_one_letter_code
_entity_poly.pdbx_strand_id
1 'polypeptide(L)'
;MFRILEVVGMLAPVAGIVVMCVYRRRAATGVAWGVVGAVAALVASAVGFLGPRLSLLGGGMDSGDALLGNMRSWALLRVGLLLLSVVLLVVGAFSGRGGDRTPVVWLAAGIPLVIVGFALTFVHVRFGGDHEGLSEIVGLLVETAQFALLGLGVLLLCLAVVSGRSAADGRREPAQMVIGAAMQAKQFYDRVHARRR
;
A
#
# COMPACT_ATOMS: atom_id res chain seq x y z
N MET A 1 -13.82 -12.03 -6.10
CA MET A 1 -12.35 -12.03 -5.86
C MET A 1 -11.77 -10.63 -5.74
N PHE A 2 -12.20 -9.66 -6.56
CA PHE A 2 -11.79 -8.25 -6.50
C PHE A 2 -11.85 -7.59 -5.10
N ARG A 3 -12.93 -7.81 -4.34
CA ARG A 3 -13.08 -7.29 -2.96
C ARG A 3 -11.94 -7.72 -2.02
N ILE A 4 -11.37 -8.91 -2.20
CA ILE A 4 -10.31 -9.41 -1.31
C ILE A 4 -9.01 -8.63 -1.57
N LEU A 5 -8.67 -8.35 -2.83
CA LEU A 5 -7.50 -7.57 -3.20
C LEU A 5 -7.61 -6.10 -2.73
N GLU A 6 -8.80 -5.51 -2.82
CA GLU A 6 -9.09 -4.18 -2.27
C GLU A 6 -8.87 -4.14 -0.75
N VAL A 7 -9.43 -5.12 -0.03
CA VAL A 7 -9.27 -5.24 1.43
C VAL A 7 -7.80 -5.44 1.80
N VAL A 8 -7.06 -6.25 1.05
CA VAL A 8 -5.62 -6.45 1.25
C VAL A 8 -4.84 -5.15 1.06
N GLY A 9 -5.15 -4.37 0.01
CA GLY A 9 -4.54 -3.07 -0.22
C GLY A 9 -4.81 -2.07 0.92
N MET A 10 -5.99 -2.12 1.53
CA MET A 10 -6.36 -1.28 2.68
C MET A 10 -5.75 -1.75 4.00
N LEU A 11 -5.60 -3.07 4.19
CA LEU A 11 -5.02 -3.66 5.39
C LEU A 11 -3.51 -3.50 5.46
N ALA A 12 -2.83 -3.39 4.32
CA ALA A 12 -1.38 -3.25 4.27
C ALA A 12 -0.82 -2.04 5.07
N PRO A 13 -1.31 -0.79 4.89
CA PRO A 13 -0.85 0.33 5.70
C PRO A 13 -1.22 0.18 7.19
N VAL A 14 -2.37 -0.42 7.51
CA VAL A 14 -2.77 -0.71 8.90
C VAL A 14 -1.78 -1.68 9.55
N ALA A 15 -1.42 -2.76 8.86
CA ALA A 15 -0.41 -3.70 9.32
C ALA A 15 0.96 -3.02 9.51
N GLY A 16 1.34 -2.12 8.60
CA GLY A 16 2.54 -1.29 8.74
C GLY A 16 2.56 -0.45 10.01
N ILE A 17 1.45 0.25 10.32
CA ILE A 17 1.28 1.03 11.56
C ILE A 17 1.39 0.11 12.79
N VAL A 18 0.72 -1.04 12.79
CA VAL A 18 0.76 -1.99 13.90
C VAL A 18 2.19 -2.48 14.15
N VAL A 19 2.91 -2.85 13.10
CA VAL A 19 4.32 -3.27 13.20
C VAL A 19 5.18 -2.15 13.79
N MET A 20 5.03 -0.92 13.32
CA MET A 20 5.77 0.22 13.87
C MET A 20 5.45 0.49 15.34
N CYS A 21 4.19 0.39 15.75
CA CYS A 21 3.78 0.54 17.14
C CYS A 21 4.37 -0.55 18.04
N VAL A 22 4.35 -1.81 17.60
CA VAL A 22 4.89 -2.96 18.35
C VAL A 22 6.40 -2.85 18.53
N TYR A 23 7.11 -2.34 17.52
CA TYR A 23 8.57 -2.22 17.52
C TYR A 23 9.07 -0.79 17.78
N ARG A 24 8.21 0.12 18.27
CA ARG A 24 8.52 1.55 18.47
C ARG A 24 9.79 1.81 19.29
N ARG A 25 10.07 0.93 20.26
CA ARG A 25 11.24 1.03 21.15
C ARG A 25 12.57 0.78 20.44
N ARG A 26 12.57 0.01 19.34
CA ARG A 26 13.80 -0.28 18.56
C ARG A 26 14.19 0.83 17.59
N ALA A 27 13.29 1.77 17.33
CA ALA A 27 13.43 2.71 16.22
C ALA A 27 12.87 4.10 16.55
N ALA A 28 13.11 4.60 17.77
CA ALA A 28 12.45 5.80 18.30
C ALA A 28 12.46 7.01 17.36
N THR A 29 13.58 7.30 16.70
CA THR A 29 13.71 8.41 15.74
C THR A 29 13.10 8.11 14.37
N GLY A 30 13.20 6.88 13.86
CA GLY A 30 12.68 6.51 12.54
C GLY A 30 11.21 6.12 12.52
N VAL A 31 10.66 5.71 13.66
CA VAL A 31 9.25 5.32 13.81
C VAL A 31 8.32 6.51 13.69
N ALA A 32 8.71 7.69 14.17
CA ALA A 32 7.89 8.89 13.98
C ALA A 32 7.66 9.17 12.50
N TRP A 33 8.74 9.22 11.71
CA TRP A 33 8.67 9.38 10.24
C TRP A 33 7.91 8.24 9.58
N GLY A 34 8.16 7.00 10.01
CA GLY A 34 7.49 5.83 9.49
C GLY A 34 5.98 5.84 9.73
N VAL A 35 5.54 6.21 10.94
CA VAL A 35 4.12 6.28 11.31
C VAL A 35 3.42 7.39 10.54
N VAL A 36 4.03 8.57 10.46
CA VAL A 36 3.48 9.68 9.65
C VAL A 36 3.37 9.26 8.18
N GLY A 37 4.38 8.57 7.64
CA GLY A 37 4.33 8.02 6.29
C GLY A 37 3.21 6.99 6.10
N ALA A 38 3.09 6.02 7.01
CA ALA A 38 2.06 4.98 6.94
C ALA A 38 0.63 5.55 7.10
N VAL A 39 0.45 6.59 7.93
CA VAL A 39 -0.81 7.32 8.03
C VAL A 39 -1.11 8.06 6.73
N ALA A 40 -0.13 8.74 6.13
CA ALA A 40 -0.30 9.37 4.83
C ALA A 40 -0.68 8.37 3.73
N ALA A 41 -0.07 7.17 3.72
CA ALA A 41 -0.47 6.08 2.83
C ALA A 41 -1.92 5.62 3.06
N LEU A 42 -2.33 5.49 4.32
CA LEU A 42 -3.69 5.09 4.68
C LEU A 42 -4.72 6.12 4.19
N VAL A 43 -4.44 7.41 4.39
CA VAL A 43 -5.26 8.50 3.87
C VAL A 43 -5.28 8.46 2.34
N ALA A 44 -4.15 8.24 1.68
CA ALA A 44 -4.11 8.14 0.22
C ALA A 44 -4.94 6.97 -0.32
N SER A 45 -4.90 5.81 0.36
CA SER A 45 -5.75 4.66 0.04
C SER A 45 -7.23 4.98 0.23
N ALA A 46 -7.59 5.67 1.32
CA ALA A 46 -8.96 6.11 1.55
C ALA A 46 -9.44 7.11 0.49
N VAL A 47 -8.61 8.10 0.12
CA VAL A 47 -8.89 9.07 -0.96
C VAL A 47 -9.10 8.36 -2.29
N GLY A 48 -8.28 7.36 -2.63
CA GLY A 48 -8.43 6.58 -3.86
C GLY A 48 -9.70 5.71 -3.89
N PHE A 49 -10.15 5.23 -2.74
CA PHE A 49 -11.34 4.38 -2.63
C PHE A 49 -12.64 5.18 -2.54
N LEU A 50 -12.65 6.26 -1.74
CA LEU A 50 -13.83 7.10 -1.53
C LEU A 50 -14.01 8.16 -2.61
N GLY A 51 -12.95 8.66 -3.23
CA GLY A 51 -13.01 9.76 -4.21
C GLY A 51 -14.04 9.54 -5.33
N PRO A 52 -13.94 8.43 -6.09
CA PRO A 52 -14.91 8.12 -7.16
C PRO A 52 -16.35 7.94 -6.65
N ARG A 53 -16.52 7.42 -5.43
CA ARG A 53 -17.84 7.15 -4.83
C ARG A 53 -18.50 8.42 -4.29
N LEU A 54 -17.70 9.34 -3.73
CA LEU A 54 -18.17 10.63 -3.24
C LEU A 54 -18.44 11.61 -4.40
N SER A 55 -17.69 11.55 -5.50
CA SER A 55 -17.98 12.36 -6.70
C SER A 55 -19.31 11.98 -7.36
N LEU A 56 -19.73 10.71 -7.25
CA LEU A 56 -21.04 10.24 -7.73
C LEU A 56 -22.20 10.70 -6.84
N LEU A 57 -21.98 10.88 -5.54
CA LEU A 57 -23.01 11.31 -4.58
C LEU A 57 -23.10 12.83 -4.42
N GLY A 58 -22.01 13.56 -4.65
CA GLY A 58 -21.95 15.02 -4.52
C GLY A 58 -22.35 15.81 -5.77
N GLY A 59 -22.53 15.13 -6.92
CA GLY A 59 -22.89 15.75 -8.20
C GLY A 59 -24.38 16.03 -8.33
N GLY A 60 -24.90 16.99 -7.56
CA GLY A 60 -26.20 17.58 -7.81
C GLY A 60 -26.16 18.46 -9.07
N MET A 61 -26.75 17.95 -10.16
CA MET A 61 -27.29 18.64 -11.35
C MET A 61 -26.49 19.67 -12.17
N ASP A 62 -25.35 20.24 -11.73
CA ASP A 62 -24.66 21.27 -12.52
C ASP A 62 -23.15 21.00 -12.74
N SER A 63 -22.77 20.97 -14.01
CA SER A 63 -21.41 21.06 -14.59
C SER A 63 -20.51 19.80 -14.56
N GLY A 64 -20.43 19.11 -15.71
CA GLY A 64 -19.44 18.06 -15.96
C GLY A 64 -17.98 18.53 -15.83
N ASP A 65 -17.72 19.82 -16.03
CA ASP A 65 -16.39 20.43 -15.83
C ASP A 65 -15.98 20.49 -14.35
N ALA A 66 -16.93 20.75 -13.43
CA ALA A 66 -16.64 20.67 -12.00
C ALA A 66 -16.36 19.23 -11.57
N LEU A 67 -17.03 18.25 -12.18
CA LEU A 67 -16.83 16.82 -11.92
C LEU A 67 -15.43 16.37 -12.37
N LEU A 68 -15.00 16.76 -13.57
CA LEU A 68 -13.64 16.50 -14.08
C LEU A 68 -12.55 17.21 -13.26
N GLY A 69 -12.79 18.47 -12.87
CA GLY A 69 -11.89 19.24 -12.01
C GLY A 69 -11.74 18.61 -10.62
N ASN A 70 -12.84 18.13 -10.03
CA ASN A 70 -12.82 17.47 -8.73
C ASN A 70 -12.09 16.12 -8.83
N MET A 71 -12.40 15.28 -9.82
CA MET A 71 -11.70 14.00 -10.03
C MET A 71 -10.19 14.17 -10.18
N ARG A 72 -9.76 15.19 -10.93
CA ARG A 72 -8.33 15.51 -11.08
C ARG A 72 -7.70 15.96 -9.75
N SER A 73 -8.42 16.74 -8.95
CA SER A 73 -7.96 17.15 -7.61
C SER A 73 -7.78 15.95 -6.67
N TRP A 74 -8.77 15.04 -6.61
CA TRP A 74 -8.69 13.81 -5.80
C TRP A 74 -7.54 12.90 -6.24
N ALA A 75 -7.32 12.77 -7.55
CA ALA A 75 -6.21 12.01 -8.10
C ALA A 75 -4.85 12.63 -7.72
N LEU A 76 -4.69 13.96 -7.88
CA LEU A 76 -3.46 14.67 -7.50
C LEU A 76 -3.18 14.58 -6.00
N LEU A 77 -4.22 14.72 -5.16
CA LEU A 77 -4.12 14.57 -3.71
C LEU A 77 -3.61 13.17 -3.34
N ARG A 78 -4.20 12.12 -3.92
CA ARG A 78 -3.78 10.73 -3.72
C ARG A 78 -2.30 10.53 -4.08
N VAL A 79 -1.89 11.04 -5.24
CA VAL A 79 -0.51 10.93 -5.73
C VAL A 79 0.45 11.67 -4.80
N GLY A 80 0.12 12.90 -4.40
CA GLY A 80 0.92 13.69 -3.48
C GLY A 80 1.09 13.01 -2.12
N LEU A 81 0.01 12.46 -1.56
CA LEU A 81 0.06 11.72 -0.30
C LEU A 81 0.88 10.44 -0.38
N LEU A 82 0.76 9.69 -1.48
CA LEU A 82 1.57 8.48 -1.71
C LEU A 82 3.06 8.81 -1.84
N LEU A 83 3.39 9.82 -2.62
CA LEU A 83 4.77 10.26 -2.81
C LEU A 83 5.37 10.72 -1.47
N LEU A 84 4.62 11.56 -0.73
CA LEU A 84 5.02 12.01 0.60
C LEU A 84 5.22 10.82 1.55
N SER A 85 4.29 9.87 1.57
CA SER A 85 4.41 8.63 2.37
C SER A 85 5.70 7.87 2.07
N VAL A 86 6.01 7.64 0.79
CA VAL A 86 7.20 6.91 0.36
C VAL A 86 8.46 7.62 0.81
N VAL A 87 8.53 8.94 0.62
CA VAL A 87 9.67 9.75 1.06
C VAL A 87 9.84 9.65 2.58
N LEU A 88 8.76 9.80 3.36
CA LEU A 88 8.80 9.71 4.82
C LEU A 88 9.22 8.32 5.30
N LEU A 89 8.78 7.26 4.64
CA LEU A 89 9.17 5.88 4.96
C LEU A 89 10.64 5.61 4.63
N VAL A 90 11.14 6.12 3.50
CA VAL A 90 12.55 6.02 3.12
C VAL A 90 13.42 6.80 4.11
N VAL A 91 13.05 8.04 4.45
CA VAL A 91 13.73 8.84 5.48
C VAL A 91 13.68 8.14 6.83
N GLY A 92 12.52 7.60 7.23
CA GLY A 92 12.34 6.83 8.45
C GLY A 92 13.22 5.59 8.49
N ALA A 93 13.41 4.92 7.35
CA ALA A 93 14.33 3.80 7.24
C ALA A 93 15.77 4.26 7.52
N PHE A 94 16.28 5.28 6.84
CA PHE A 94 17.66 5.71 7.03
C PHE A 94 17.93 6.41 8.37
N SER A 95 16.93 7.04 8.97
CA SER A 95 17.08 7.81 10.20
C SER A 95 17.42 6.94 11.43
N GLY A 96 18.41 7.42 12.20
CA GLY A 96 18.79 6.82 13.49
C GLY A 96 19.62 5.53 13.40
N ARG A 97 20.26 5.23 12.26
CA ARG A 97 21.09 4.01 12.06
C ARG A 97 22.59 4.25 12.27
N GLY A 98 23.00 4.70 13.44
CA GLY A 98 24.43 4.92 13.76
C GLY A 98 25.29 3.66 13.90
N GLY A 99 25.25 2.73 12.94
CA GLY A 99 26.06 1.49 12.91
C GLY A 99 25.28 0.20 12.57
N ASP A 100 23.95 0.24 12.57
CA ASP A 100 23.09 -0.91 12.26
C ASP A 100 23.00 -1.20 10.75
N ARG A 101 22.82 -2.47 10.38
CA ARG A 101 22.69 -2.90 8.98
C ARG A 101 21.50 -2.23 8.29
N THR A 102 21.75 -1.59 7.15
CA THR A 102 20.70 -1.09 6.26
C THR A 102 19.91 -2.26 5.67
N PRO A 103 18.56 -2.27 5.74
CA PRO A 103 17.69 -3.27 5.17
C PRO A 103 17.50 -3.02 3.67
N VAL A 104 18.58 -3.22 2.93
CA VAL A 104 18.62 -3.03 1.48
C VAL A 104 17.58 -3.91 0.79
N VAL A 105 17.38 -5.14 1.26
CA VAL A 105 16.41 -6.09 0.67
C VAL A 105 14.98 -5.53 0.69
N TRP A 106 14.55 -4.93 1.80
CA TRP A 106 13.19 -4.42 1.96
C TRP A 106 12.96 -3.14 1.15
N LEU A 107 13.97 -2.26 1.08
CA LEU A 107 13.93 -1.08 0.22
C LEU A 107 13.94 -1.47 -1.26
N ALA A 108 14.81 -2.40 -1.65
CA ALA A 108 14.94 -2.88 -3.01
C ALA A 108 13.70 -3.64 -3.50
N ALA A 109 12.94 -4.26 -2.60
CA ALA A 109 11.64 -4.85 -2.95
C ALA A 109 10.50 -3.81 -2.93
N GLY A 110 10.46 -2.93 -1.92
CA GLY A 110 9.37 -1.99 -1.71
C GLY A 110 9.31 -0.86 -2.74
N ILE A 111 10.45 -0.24 -3.06
CA ILE A 111 10.51 0.91 -3.97
C ILE A 111 10.03 0.52 -5.38
N PRO A 112 10.55 -0.55 -6.03
CA PRO A 112 10.06 -0.94 -7.36
C PRO A 112 8.59 -1.29 -7.36
N LEU A 113 8.08 -1.91 -6.30
CA LEU A 113 6.66 -2.27 -6.22
C LEU A 113 5.75 -1.04 -6.21
N VAL A 114 6.14 0.00 -5.46
CA VAL A 114 5.44 1.29 -5.48
C VAL A 114 5.53 1.94 -6.86
N ILE A 115 6.71 1.93 -7.48
CA ILE A 115 6.92 2.50 -8.82
C ILE A 115 6.04 1.80 -9.85
N VAL A 116 6.00 0.46 -9.85
CA VAL A 116 5.15 -0.32 -10.77
C VAL A 116 3.68 -0.04 -10.49
N GLY A 117 3.25 -0.04 -9.23
CA GLY A 117 1.88 0.32 -8.85
C GLY A 117 1.49 1.73 -9.30
N PHE A 118 2.42 2.68 -9.22
CA PHE A 118 2.22 4.05 -9.71
C PHE A 118 2.16 4.10 -11.25
N ALA A 119 3.06 3.40 -11.94
CA ALA A 119 3.11 3.32 -13.40
C ALA A 119 1.80 2.77 -13.99
N LEU A 120 1.16 1.82 -13.32
CA LEU A 120 -0.15 1.30 -13.72
C LEU A 120 -1.25 2.37 -13.78
N THR A 121 -1.11 3.48 -13.03
CA THR A 121 -2.08 4.60 -13.10
C THR A 121 -2.10 5.26 -14.48
N PHE A 122 -1.01 5.14 -15.25
CA PHE A 122 -0.92 5.72 -16.60
C PHE A 122 -1.35 4.74 -17.70
N VAL A 123 -1.53 3.46 -17.38
CA VAL A 123 -1.90 2.43 -18.36
C VAL A 123 -3.40 2.53 -18.65
N HIS A 124 -3.75 3.28 -19.70
CA HIS A 124 -5.11 3.37 -20.20
C HIS A 124 -5.28 2.34 -21.33
N VAL A 125 -5.93 1.21 -21.04
CA VAL A 125 -6.18 0.18 -22.05
C VAL A 125 -7.44 0.55 -22.84
N ARG A 126 -7.27 1.29 -23.95
CA ARG A 126 -8.37 1.54 -24.90
C ARG A 126 -8.48 0.36 -25.86
N PHE A 127 -9.44 -0.53 -25.62
CA PHE A 127 -9.91 -1.45 -26.65
C PHE A 127 -10.91 -0.70 -27.54
N GLY A 128 -10.76 -0.81 -28.87
CA GLY A 128 -11.71 -0.23 -29.82
C GLY A 128 -13.14 -0.70 -29.56
N GLY A 129 -14.13 0.11 -29.95
CA GLY A 129 -15.52 0.10 -29.49
C GLY A 129 -16.34 -1.21 -29.58
N ASP A 130 -15.78 -2.29 -30.11
CA ASP A 130 -16.46 -3.59 -30.20
C ASP A 130 -16.41 -4.42 -28.90
N HIS A 131 -15.68 -3.99 -27.87
CA HIS A 131 -15.44 -4.80 -26.66
C HIS A 131 -15.54 -4.00 -25.34
N GLU A 132 -16.61 -3.20 -25.16
CA GLU A 132 -16.84 -2.38 -23.97
C GLU A 132 -16.72 -3.18 -22.65
N GLY A 133 -17.33 -4.36 -22.58
CA GLY A 133 -17.27 -5.19 -21.37
C GLY A 133 -15.87 -5.73 -21.02
N LEU A 134 -15.03 -6.00 -22.02
CA LEU A 134 -13.64 -6.43 -21.80
C LEU A 134 -12.77 -5.27 -21.30
N SER A 135 -13.02 -4.06 -21.81
CA SER A 135 -12.31 -2.86 -21.34
C SER A 135 -12.60 -2.57 -19.87
N GLU A 136 -13.85 -2.78 -19.42
CA GLU A 136 -14.25 -2.58 -18.04
C GLU A 136 -13.61 -3.62 -17.09
N ILE A 137 -13.61 -4.90 -17.47
CA ILE A 137 -12.97 -5.96 -16.67
C ILE A 137 -11.46 -5.72 -16.53
N VAL A 138 -10.79 -5.34 -17.63
CA VAL A 138 -9.35 -5.05 -17.62
C VAL A 138 -9.07 -3.80 -16.79
N GLY A 139 -9.90 -2.76 -16.88
CA GLY A 139 -9.80 -1.56 -16.04
C GLY A 139 -9.87 -1.89 -14.55
N LEU A 140 -10.88 -2.66 -14.13
CA LEU A 140 -11.01 -3.11 -12.75
C LEU A 140 -9.82 -3.96 -12.28
N LEU A 141 -9.26 -4.80 -13.16
CA LEU A 141 -8.07 -5.61 -12.89
C LEU A 141 -6.82 -4.76 -12.70
N VAL A 142 -6.61 -3.75 -13.55
CA VAL A 142 -5.50 -2.80 -13.43
C VAL A 142 -5.62 -2.00 -12.14
N GLU A 143 -6.82 -1.51 -11.80
CA GLU A 143 -7.06 -0.79 -10.55
C GLU A 143 -6.76 -1.65 -9.32
N THR A 144 -7.24 -2.91 -9.29
CA THR A 144 -6.97 -3.81 -8.16
C THR A 144 -5.48 -4.17 -8.06
N ALA A 145 -4.82 -4.44 -9.18
CA ALA A 145 -3.39 -4.69 -9.21
C ALA A 145 -2.60 -3.48 -8.69
N GLN A 146 -2.98 -2.27 -9.11
CA GLN A 146 -2.41 -1.01 -8.61
C GLN A 146 -2.57 -0.89 -7.08
N PHE A 147 -3.78 -1.08 -6.55
CA PHE A 147 -4.02 -1.00 -5.10
C PHE A 147 -3.20 -2.03 -4.31
N ALA A 148 -3.12 -3.26 -4.82
CA ALA A 148 -2.34 -4.32 -4.18
C ALA A 148 -0.83 -4.02 -4.19
N LEU A 149 -0.28 -3.58 -5.32
CA LEU A 149 1.15 -3.27 -5.47
C LEU A 149 1.56 -2.07 -4.61
N LEU A 150 0.74 -1.01 -4.59
CA LEU A 150 1.00 0.16 -3.74
C LEU A 150 0.94 -0.20 -2.26
N GLY A 151 -0.10 -0.94 -1.83
CA GLY A 151 -0.24 -1.38 -0.44
C GLY A 151 0.93 -2.26 0.00
N LEU A 152 1.29 -3.26 -0.82
CA LEU A 152 2.40 -4.17 -0.51
C LEU A 152 3.74 -3.44 -0.51
N GLY A 153 3.96 -2.49 -1.42
CA GLY A 153 5.16 -1.66 -1.45
C GLY A 153 5.31 -0.83 -0.18
N VAL A 154 4.22 -0.18 0.26
CA VAL A 154 4.18 0.57 1.54
C VAL A 154 4.47 -0.35 2.72
N LEU A 155 3.88 -1.55 2.78
CA LEU A 155 4.15 -2.52 3.85
C LEU A 155 5.63 -2.93 3.90
N LEU A 156 6.26 -3.19 2.75
CA LEU A 156 7.69 -3.52 2.67
C LEU A 156 8.56 -2.35 3.13
N LEU A 157 8.20 -1.11 2.76
CA LEU A 157 8.89 0.08 3.25
C LEU A 157 8.72 0.26 4.76
N CYS A 158 7.53 -0.03 5.31
CA CYS A 158 7.32 -0.05 6.76
C CYS A 158 8.20 -1.09 7.47
N LEU A 159 8.33 -2.29 6.90
CA LEU A 159 9.27 -3.31 7.39
C LEU A 159 10.71 -2.85 7.27
N ALA A 160 11.06 -2.11 6.22
CA ALA A 160 12.38 -1.50 6.06
C ALA A 160 12.70 -0.47 7.14
N VAL A 161 11.70 0.22 7.73
CA VAL A 161 11.94 1.15 8.85
C VAL A 161 12.42 0.41 10.10
N VAL A 162 11.84 -0.75 10.38
CA VAL A 162 12.01 -1.48 11.64
C VAL A 162 13.08 -2.57 11.57
N SER A 163 13.31 -3.16 10.38
CA SER A 163 14.26 -4.25 10.18
C SER A 163 15.73 -3.80 10.28
N GLY A 164 16.60 -4.75 10.63
CA GLY A 164 18.05 -4.56 10.73
C GLY A 164 18.54 -3.83 11.98
N ARG A 165 17.63 -3.43 12.88
CA ARG A 165 17.97 -2.74 14.15
C ARG A 165 18.19 -3.73 15.28
N SER A 166 19.24 -3.49 16.08
CA SER A 166 19.67 -4.42 17.13
C SER A 166 18.56 -4.71 18.14
N ALA A 167 18.33 -6.01 18.39
CA ALA A 167 17.23 -6.53 19.18
C ALA A 167 17.53 -6.45 20.68
N ALA A 168 17.58 -5.24 21.26
CA ALA A 168 17.79 -5.08 22.71
C ALA A 168 16.75 -5.84 23.58
N ASP A 169 15.57 -6.13 23.03
CA ASP A 169 14.43 -6.72 23.76
C ASP A 169 14.24 -8.24 23.55
N GLY A 170 15.14 -8.98 22.88
CA GLY A 170 15.01 -10.44 22.67
C GLY A 170 13.80 -10.91 21.82
N ARG A 171 12.93 -10.00 21.37
CA ARG A 171 11.78 -10.32 20.49
C ARG A 171 12.24 -10.73 19.08
N ARG A 172 11.52 -11.69 18.48
CA ARG A 172 11.73 -12.18 17.10
C ARG A 172 11.74 -11.03 16.09
N GLU A 173 12.56 -11.17 15.06
CA GLU A 173 12.63 -10.21 13.96
C GLU A 173 11.26 -10.06 13.28
N PRO A 174 10.83 -8.83 12.95
CA PRO A 174 9.53 -8.58 12.34
C PRO A 174 9.34 -9.35 11.03
N ALA A 175 10.42 -9.56 10.27
CA ALA A 175 10.42 -10.38 9.06
C ALA A 175 9.97 -11.83 9.33
N GLN A 176 10.41 -12.43 10.43
CA GLN A 176 10.06 -13.80 10.78
C GLN A 176 8.60 -13.94 11.20
N MET A 177 8.02 -12.91 11.84
CA MET A 177 6.59 -12.87 12.15
C MET A 177 5.74 -12.80 10.87
N VAL A 178 6.14 -11.97 9.89
CA VAL A 178 5.45 -11.86 8.61
C VAL A 178 5.54 -13.17 7.82
N ILE A 179 6.72 -13.79 7.76
CA ILE A 179 6.90 -15.10 7.11
C ILE A 179 6.04 -16.17 7.80
N GLY A 180 5.99 -16.18 9.14
CA GLY A 180 5.14 -17.09 9.90
C GLY A 180 3.66 -16.90 9.61
N ALA A 181 3.19 -15.65 9.55
CA ALA A 181 1.80 -15.34 9.20
C ALA A 181 1.47 -15.76 7.75
N ALA A 182 2.38 -15.51 6.80
CA ALA A 182 2.22 -15.93 5.41
C ALA A 182 2.14 -17.46 5.27
N MET A 183 3.01 -18.18 6.00
CA MET A 183 2.99 -19.64 6.04
C MET A 183 1.70 -20.19 6.66
N GLN A 184 1.20 -19.58 7.74
CA GLN A 184 -0.09 -19.96 8.35
C GLN A 184 -1.26 -19.70 7.41
N ALA A 185 -1.26 -18.56 6.72
CA ALA A 185 -2.29 -18.24 5.73
C ALA A 185 -2.29 -19.26 4.57
N LYS A 186 -1.11 -19.63 4.07
CA LYS A 186 -0.97 -20.68 3.04
C LYS A 186 -1.51 -22.02 3.53
N GLN A 187 -1.11 -22.45 4.73
CA GLN A 187 -1.60 -23.70 5.32
C GLN A 187 -3.12 -23.70 5.52
N PHE A 188 -3.71 -22.57 5.88
CA PHE A 188 -5.16 -22.44 5.99
C PHE A 188 -5.83 -22.58 4.62
N TYR A 189 -5.30 -21.91 3.59
CA TYR A 189 -5.79 -22.04 2.22
C TYR A 189 -5.74 -23.49 1.71
N ASP A 190 -4.61 -24.16 1.91
CA ASP A 190 -4.40 -25.54 1.50
C ASP A 190 -5.39 -26.49 2.20
N ARG A 191 -5.66 -26.29 3.50
CA ARG A 191 -6.66 -27.08 4.25
C ARG A 191 -8.09 -26.88 3.75
N VAL A 192 -8.45 -25.64 3.39
CA VAL A 192 -9.79 -25.32 2.87
C VAL A 192 -9.98 -25.89 1.46
N HIS A 193 -8.95 -25.85 0.62
CA HIS A 193 -8.98 -26.47 -0.71
C HIS A 193 -9.02 -28.00 -0.65
N ALA A 194 -8.29 -28.60 0.29
CA ALA A 194 -8.31 -30.06 0.49
C ALA A 194 -9.67 -30.60 0.98
N ARG A 195 -10.52 -29.77 1.62
CA ARG A 195 -11.88 -30.16 2.06
C ARG A 195 -12.97 -30.00 1.00
N ARG A 196 -12.68 -29.35 -0.14
CA ARG A 196 -13.64 -29.13 -1.24
C ARG A 196 -13.49 -30.13 -2.39
N ARG A 197 -12.47 -30.98 -2.38
CA ARG A 197 -12.36 -32.17 -3.24
C ARG A 197 -12.81 -33.37 -2.45
#